data_AF-A0A0D3KG16-F1
#
_entry.id   AF-A0A0D3KG16-F1
#
_cell.length_a   1.000
_cell.length_b   1.000
_cell.length_c   1.000
_cell.angle_alpha   90.00
_cell.angle_beta   90.00
_cell.angle_gamma   90.00
#
_symmetry.space_group_name_H-M   'P 1'
#
loop_
_entity.id
_entity.type
_entity.pdbx_description
1 polymer ?
#
loop_
_entity_poly.entity_id
_entity_poly.type
_entity_poly.pdbx_seq_one_letter_code
_entity_poly.pdbx_strand_id
1 'polypeptide(L)'
;MGNCTSHPHHEPQVHFDTVDGMATVKAFAGIRQVTMGVLRIDYEYQTNLGDILDPRSFDFRIISATAEGLTFAKAKAGDKLDATGKELLERAVRQLIDNGADFIVGDCGFLVYWQVMMLGI
;
A
#
# COMPACT_ATOMS: atom_id res chain seq x y z
N MET A 1 38.70 -36.47 -20.73
CA MET A 1 37.31 -36.93 -20.48
C MET A 1 37.13 -37.18 -19.00
N GLY A 2 36.51 -36.25 -18.28
CA GLY A 2 36.17 -36.42 -16.85
C GLY A 2 34.67 -36.72 -16.73
N ASN A 3 34.33 -37.82 -16.07
CA ASN A 3 32.97 -38.34 -15.96
C ASN A 3 32.27 -37.68 -14.76
N CYS A 4 31.31 -36.77 -15.00
CA CYS A 4 30.47 -36.20 -13.95
C CYS A 4 29.39 -37.21 -13.57
N THR A 5 29.57 -37.89 -12.44
CA THR A 5 28.57 -38.78 -11.85
C THR A 5 27.43 -37.95 -11.25
N SER A 6 26.21 -38.26 -11.68
CA SER A 6 24.95 -37.69 -11.21
C SER A 6 24.80 -37.88 -9.69
N HIS A 7 24.74 -36.77 -8.95
CA HIS A 7 24.30 -36.78 -7.56
C HIS A 7 22.79 -37.00 -7.52
N PRO A 8 22.25 -37.89 -6.66
CA PRO A 8 20.81 -38.01 -6.50
C PRO A 8 20.27 -36.73 -5.88
N HIS A 9 19.41 -36.02 -6.62
CA HIS A 9 18.61 -34.92 -6.10
C HIS A 9 17.61 -35.50 -5.10
N HIS A 10 17.89 -35.37 -3.81
CA HIS A 10 16.87 -35.55 -2.77
C HIS A 10 16.08 -34.24 -2.70
N GLU A 11 14.97 -34.20 -3.43
CA GLU A 11 14.03 -33.07 -3.38
C GLU A 11 13.36 -33.09 -2.00
N PRO A 12 13.55 -32.06 -1.14
CA PRO A 12 12.90 -32.03 0.16
C PRO A 12 11.39 -31.92 -0.07
N GLN A 13 10.65 -32.95 0.36
CA GLN A 13 9.20 -32.90 0.33
C GLN A 13 8.74 -31.89 1.38
N VAL A 14 8.37 -30.70 0.92
CA VAL A 14 7.71 -29.70 1.75
C VAL A 14 6.32 -30.23 2.07
N HIS A 15 6.15 -30.76 3.28
CA HIS A 15 4.84 -31.11 3.80
C HIS A 15 4.11 -29.81 4.11
N PHE A 16 3.18 -29.43 3.25
CA PHE A 16 2.22 -28.39 3.57
C PHE A 16 1.22 -29.00 4.55
N ASP A 17 1.40 -28.71 5.84
CA ASP A 17 0.38 -28.99 6.84
C ASP A 17 -0.94 -28.42 6.32
N THR A 18 -1.93 -29.29 6.10
CA THR A 18 -3.24 -28.87 5.63
C THR A 18 -3.90 -28.09 6.77
N VAL A 19 -3.72 -26.78 6.76
CA VAL A 19 -4.45 -25.87 7.65
C VAL A 19 -5.93 -26.08 7.35
N ASP A 20 -6.73 -26.44 8.35
CA ASP A 20 -8.18 -26.48 8.21
C ASP A 20 -8.68 -25.06 7.94
N GLY A 21 -8.79 -24.72 6.66
CA GLY A 21 -9.20 -23.39 6.21
C GLY A 21 -10.57 -22.99 6.75
N MET A 22 -11.44 -23.95 7.07
CA MET A 22 -12.76 -23.67 7.62
C MET A 22 -12.68 -23.25 9.10
N ALA A 23 -11.81 -23.88 9.89
CA ALA A 23 -11.53 -23.45 11.25
C ALA A 23 -10.87 -22.07 11.29
N THR A 24 -9.93 -21.80 10.37
CA THR A 24 -9.29 -20.48 10.23
C THR A 24 -10.31 -19.40 9.89
N VAL A 25 -11.23 -19.63 8.93
CA VAL A 25 -12.26 -18.65 8.55
C VAL A 25 -13.22 -18.35 9.71
N LYS A 26 -13.59 -19.35 10.53
CA LYS A 26 -14.44 -19.13 11.72
C LYS A 26 -13.78 -18.24 12.77
N ALA A 27 -12.45 -18.29 12.92
CA ALA A 27 -11.73 -17.43 13.85
C ALA A 27 -11.80 -15.94 13.49
N PHE A 28 -12.04 -15.61 12.21
CA PHE A 28 -12.20 -14.24 11.73
C PHE A 28 -13.67 -13.84 11.54
N ALA A 29 -14.63 -14.71 11.87
CA ALA A 29 -16.05 -14.40 11.75
C ALA A 29 -16.42 -13.19 12.63
N GLY A 30 -17.00 -12.16 12.01
CA GLY A 30 -17.40 -10.92 12.69
C GLY A 30 -16.28 -9.90 12.88
N ILE A 31 -15.03 -10.21 12.53
CA ILE A 31 -13.95 -9.21 12.46
C ILE A 31 -14.14 -8.40 11.18
N ARG A 32 -14.30 -7.08 11.31
CA ARG A 32 -14.38 -6.20 10.13
C ARG A 32 -13.05 -6.25 9.37
N GLN A 33 -13.14 -6.27 8.04
CA GLN A 33 -11.96 -6.22 7.17
C GLN A 33 -11.18 -4.93 7.40
N VAL A 34 -9.86 -5.06 7.49
CA VAL A 34 -8.94 -3.92 7.59
C VAL A 34 -9.04 -3.09 6.32
N THR A 35 -9.14 -1.78 6.47
CA THR A 35 -9.22 -0.80 5.38
C THR A 35 -7.94 0.01 5.31
N MET A 36 -7.18 -0.18 4.23
CA MET A 36 -5.99 0.60 3.94
C MET A 36 -6.35 1.85 3.15
N GLY A 37 -5.97 3.02 3.67
CA GLY A 37 -6.01 4.28 2.95
C GLY A 37 -4.74 4.49 2.13
N VAL A 38 -4.88 4.87 0.87
CA VAL A 38 -3.76 5.20 -0.02
C VAL A 38 -3.81 6.70 -0.32
N LEU A 39 -2.85 7.44 0.23
CA LEU A 39 -2.64 8.85 -0.04
C LEU A 39 -1.83 9.01 -1.32
N ARG A 40 -2.35 9.84 -2.22
CA ARG A 40 -1.79 10.03 -3.56
C ARG A 40 -1.40 11.49 -3.80
N ILE A 41 -0.38 11.70 -4.61
CA ILE A 41 -0.09 13.00 -5.24
C ILE A 41 -0.76 13.09 -6.61
N ASP A 42 -0.85 14.29 -7.17
CA ASP A 42 -1.59 14.56 -8.41
C ASP A 42 -0.73 14.24 -9.65
N TYR A 43 -0.84 12.99 -10.12
CA TYR A 43 -0.20 12.53 -11.35
C TYR A 43 -0.96 11.36 -11.96
N GLU A 44 -0.89 11.27 -13.28
CA GLU A 44 -1.39 10.13 -14.02
C GLU A 44 -0.35 9.00 -13.98
N TYR A 45 -0.80 7.81 -13.61
CA TYR A 45 0.00 6.59 -13.61
C TYR A 45 -0.87 5.43 -14.07
N GLN A 46 -0.38 4.67 -15.04
CA GLN A 46 -1.06 3.48 -15.51
C GLN A 46 -0.94 2.39 -14.45
N THR A 47 -2.08 1.96 -13.92
CA THR A 47 -2.17 0.87 -12.95
C THR A 47 -1.98 -0.49 -13.63
N ASN A 48 -1.14 -1.34 -13.04
CA ASN A 48 -0.88 -2.72 -13.44
C ASN A 48 -1.22 -3.69 -12.30
N LEU A 49 -1.39 -4.98 -12.63
CA LEU A 49 -1.55 -6.02 -11.61
C LEU A 49 -0.32 -6.08 -10.70
N GLY A 50 -0.54 -6.07 -9.39
CA GLY A 50 0.49 -5.93 -8.36
C GLY A 50 0.58 -4.51 -7.79
N ASP A 51 0.04 -3.50 -8.46
CA ASP A 51 0.00 -2.13 -7.95
C ASP A 51 -1.07 -1.97 -6.86
N ILE A 52 -0.80 -1.07 -5.91
CA ILE A 52 -1.65 -0.79 -4.74
C ILE A 52 -3.04 -0.25 -5.09
N LEU A 53 -3.17 0.33 -6.29
CA LEU A 53 -4.41 0.89 -6.79
C LEU A 53 -5.17 -0.06 -7.71
N ASP A 54 -4.59 -1.21 -8.09
CA ASP A 54 -5.33 -2.21 -8.84
C ASP A 54 -6.21 -3.01 -7.86
N PRO A 55 -7.54 -2.98 -8.00
CA PRO A 55 -8.44 -3.68 -7.08
C PRO A 55 -8.28 -5.21 -7.11
N ARG A 56 -7.50 -5.76 -8.06
CA ARG A 56 -7.22 -7.20 -8.18
C ARG A 56 -5.93 -7.61 -7.46
N SER A 57 -5.13 -6.66 -6.97
CA SER A 57 -3.82 -6.96 -6.38
C SER A 57 -3.92 -7.49 -4.95
N PHE A 58 -4.95 -7.12 -4.20
CA PHE A 58 -5.04 -7.39 -2.77
C PHE A 58 -6.47 -7.70 -2.34
N ASP A 59 -6.62 -8.64 -1.40
CA ASP A 59 -7.92 -9.08 -0.89
C ASP A 59 -8.45 -8.24 0.29
N PHE A 60 -7.68 -7.28 0.79
CA PHE A 60 -8.12 -6.33 1.83
C PHE A 60 -8.70 -5.05 1.22
N ARG A 61 -9.49 -4.29 2.00
CA ARG A 61 -10.23 -3.15 1.46
C ARG A 61 -9.26 -1.99 1.26
N ILE A 62 -9.24 -1.42 0.06
CA ILE A 62 -8.40 -0.27 -0.26
C ILE A 62 -9.30 0.92 -0.62
N ILE A 63 -9.03 2.07 -0.02
CA ILE A 63 -9.61 3.37 -0.39
C ILE A 63 -8.47 4.33 -0.72
N SER A 64 -8.71 5.32 -1.58
CA SER A 64 -7.67 6.29 -1.94
C SER A 64 -8.20 7.72 -1.93
N ALA A 65 -7.30 8.68 -1.71
CA ALA A 65 -7.56 10.10 -1.83
C ALA A 65 -6.32 10.79 -2.43
N THR A 66 -6.56 11.77 -3.28
CA THR A 66 -5.51 12.51 -3.98
C THR A 66 -5.40 13.93 -3.43
N ALA A 67 -4.18 14.36 -3.12
CA ALA A 67 -3.88 15.76 -2.87
C ALA A 67 -3.84 16.53 -4.21
N GLU A 68 -5.03 16.83 -4.76
CA GLU A 68 -5.19 17.51 -6.05
C GLU A 68 -4.41 18.82 -6.12
N GLY A 69 -3.62 19.03 -7.18
CA GLY A 69 -2.73 20.19 -7.33
C GLY A 69 -1.35 20.02 -6.70
N LEU A 70 -1.11 18.93 -5.96
CA LEU A 70 0.21 18.54 -5.46
C LEU A 70 0.88 17.61 -6.48
N THR A 71 1.40 18.20 -7.57
CA THR A 71 1.86 17.41 -8.71
C THR A 71 3.18 16.69 -8.46
N PHE A 72 3.49 15.70 -9.30
CA PHE A 72 4.80 15.04 -9.31
C PHE A 72 5.97 16.04 -9.42
N ALA A 73 5.82 17.10 -10.22
CA ALA A 73 6.85 18.13 -10.35
C ALA A 73 7.08 18.88 -9.04
N LYS A 74 6.01 19.25 -8.31
CA LYS A 74 6.10 19.89 -7.00
C LYS A 74 6.71 18.96 -5.95
N ALA A 75 6.30 17.69 -5.96
CA ALA A 75 6.84 16.68 -5.05
C ALA A 75 8.34 16.41 -5.30
N LYS A 76 8.75 16.33 -6.56
CA LYS A 76 10.14 16.12 -6.97
C LYS A 76 11.02 17.34 -6.69
N ALA A 77 10.48 18.56 -6.80
CA ALA A 77 11.22 19.77 -6.47
C ALA A 77 11.65 19.80 -4.99
N GLY A 78 10.91 19.09 -4.12
CA GLY A 78 11.24 18.99 -2.69
C GLY A 78 11.01 20.30 -1.94
N ASP A 79 10.20 21.21 -2.50
CA ASP A 79 9.87 22.47 -1.86
C ASP A 79 9.00 22.21 -0.62
N LYS A 80 9.12 23.11 0.36
CA LYS A 80 8.16 23.16 1.47
C LYS A 80 6.77 23.43 0.88
N LEU A 81 5.77 22.74 1.43
CA LEU A 81 4.38 23.04 1.11
C LEU A 81 4.07 24.48 1.53
N ASP A 82 3.50 25.25 0.61
CA ASP A 82 2.80 26.48 0.95
C ASP A 82 1.49 26.15 1.69
N ALA A 83 0.78 27.19 2.13
CA ALA A 83 -0.47 27.02 2.89
C ALA A 83 -1.50 26.19 2.10
N THR A 84 -1.59 26.41 0.79
CA THR A 84 -2.50 25.69 -0.11
C THR A 84 -2.10 24.21 -0.24
N GLY A 85 -0.82 23.92 -0.47
CA GLY A 85 -0.31 22.54 -0.54
C GLY A 85 -0.54 21.77 0.76
N LYS A 86 -0.38 22.44 1.91
CA LYS A 86 -0.68 21.85 3.22
C LYS A 86 -2.17 21.52 3.37
N GLU A 87 -3.05 22.46 3.01
CA GLU A 87 -4.49 22.27 3.08
C GLU A 87 -4.97 21.14 2.15
N LEU A 88 -4.44 21.07 0.93
CA LEU A 88 -4.76 20.00 -0.03
C LEU A 88 -4.36 18.62 0.50
N LEU A 89 -3.17 18.52 1.08
CA LEU A 89 -2.69 17.28 1.68
C LEU A 89 -3.51 16.89 2.92
N GLU A 90 -3.81 17.84 3.81
CA GLU A 90 -4.65 17.62 4.99
C GLU A 90 -6.07 17.20 4.62
N ARG A 91 -6.66 17.78 3.57
CA ARG A 91 -7.99 17.41 3.07
C ARG A 91 -8.01 15.97 2.57
N ALA A 92 -7.00 15.56 1.80
CA ALA A 92 -6.91 14.18 1.32
C ALA A 92 -6.76 13.18 2.48
N VAL A 93 -5.95 13.51 3.50
CA VAL A 93 -5.82 12.69 4.71
C VAL A 93 -7.14 12.60 5.47
N ARG A 94 -7.86 13.72 5.66
CA ARG A 94 -9.18 13.73 6.31
C ARG A 94 -10.18 12.87 5.56
N GLN A 95 -10.20 12.95 4.23
CA GLN A 95 -11.08 12.12 3.40
C GLN A 95 -10.82 10.63 3.62
N LEU A 96 -9.56 10.19 3.79
CA LEU A 96 -9.24 8.80 4.09
C LEU A 96 -9.74 8.39 5.49
N ILE A 97 -9.55 9.25 6.49
CA ILE A 97 -10.02 9.02 7.86
C ILE A 97 -11.55 8.91 7.88
N ASP A 98 -12.25 9.86 7.27
CA ASP A 98 -13.72 9.93 7.25
C ASP A 98 -14.33 8.73 6.49
N ASN A 99 -13.62 8.21 5.49
CA ASN A 99 -14.02 7.02 4.74
C ASN A 99 -13.66 5.69 5.44
N GLY A 100 -13.08 5.76 6.64
CA GLY A 100 -12.83 4.61 7.51
C GLY A 100 -11.49 3.90 7.28
N ALA A 101 -10.44 4.62 6.86
CA ALA A 101 -9.09 4.07 6.83
C ALA A 101 -8.62 3.70 8.24
N ASP A 102 -8.13 2.47 8.41
CA ASP A 102 -7.48 2.01 9.64
C ASP A 102 -6.03 2.49 9.72
N PHE A 103 -5.37 2.61 8.57
CA PHE A 103 -4.03 3.16 8.41
C PHE A 103 -3.88 3.78 7.03
N ILE A 104 -2.92 4.68 6.87
CA ILE A 104 -2.67 5.41 5.62
C ILE A 104 -1.24 5.14 5.16
N VAL A 105 -1.08 4.77 3.88
CA VAL A 105 0.21 4.65 3.19
C VAL A 105 0.28 5.67 2.06
N GLY A 106 1.49 6.10 1.69
CA GLY A 106 1.71 6.90 0.49
C GLY A 106 1.99 6.00 -0.71
N ASP A 107 1.40 6.29 -1.87
CA ASP A 107 1.73 5.60 -3.14
C ASP A 107 3.03 6.10 -3.79
N CYS A 108 3.56 7.23 -3.29
CA CYS A 108 4.73 7.91 -3.81
C CYS A 108 5.75 8.18 -2.72
N GLY A 109 7.01 7.77 -2.94
CA GLY A 109 8.11 7.97 -1.99
C GLY A 109 8.37 9.44 -1.65
N PHE A 110 8.00 10.39 -2.51
CA PHE A 110 8.13 11.83 -2.23
C PHE A 110 7.22 12.29 -1.08
N LEU A 111 6.13 11.58 -0.77
CA LEU A 111 5.26 11.90 0.37
C LEU A 111 5.99 11.77 1.71
N VAL A 112 7.05 10.95 1.80
CA VAL A 112 7.87 10.78 3.01
C VAL A 112 8.47 12.11 3.45
N TYR A 113 8.83 12.98 2.51
CA TYR A 113 9.40 14.29 2.80
C TYR A 113 8.46 15.17 3.63
N TRP A 114 7.14 15.01 3.46
CA TRP A 114 6.14 15.82 4.15
C TRP A 114 5.54 15.16 5.41
N GLN A 115 5.90 13.90 5.71
CA GLN A 115 5.40 13.18 6.90
C GLN A 115 5.72 13.91 8.21
N VAL A 116 6.95 14.40 8.36
CA VAL A 116 7.39 15.11 9.58
C VAL A 116 6.62 16.43 9.76
N MET A 117 6.22 17.08 8.66
CA MET A 117 5.43 18.33 8.74
C MET A 117 3.99 18.09 9.19
N MET A 118 3.46 16.89 9.01
CA MET A 118 2.11 16.51 9.46
C MET A 118 2.07 15.99 10.90
N LEU A 119 3.21 15.52 11.43
CA LEU A 119 3.34 15.05 12.82
C LEU A 119 3.47 16.18 13.85
N GLY A 120 3.38 17.44 13.44
CA GLY A 120 3.32 18.62 14.33
C GLY A 120 1.94 18.83 14.98
N ILE A 121 1.28 17.74 15.36
CA ILE A 121 0.13 17.71 16.29
C ILE A 121 0.66 17.78 17.72
#